data_AF-A0A2E2N975-F1
#
_entry.id   AF-A0A2E2N975-F1
#
_cell.length_a   1.000
_cell.length_b   1.000
_cell.length_c   1.000
_cell.angle_alpha   90.00
_cell.angle_beta   90.00
_cell.angle_gamma   90.00
#
_symmetry.space_group_name_H-M   'P 1'
#
loop_
_entity.id
_entity.type
_entity.pdbx_description
1 polymer ?
#
loop_
_entity_poly.entity_id
_entity_poly.type
_entity_poly.pdbx_seq_one_letter_code
_entity_poly.pdbx_strand_id
1 'polypeptide(L)'
;MSPTPRHIRGRRRGYTLIELVVAMTAGSVIIVAMGGALTLASFALPTADEPAVRIREANDALSLIARDVAVASGYSITGSKQTLVLTLPDRDDSDGADTVRYDLIKPAGEVVLIRSNGAYERHLITGVGSFQVDAITPADRRPSLLIELTIAGPPDVTATTTVEMLANPTSTN
;
A
#
# COMPACT_ATOMS: atom_id res chain seq x y z
N MET A 1 -75.14 12.77 -37.06
CA MET A 1 -75.28 12.45 -35.62
C MET A 1 -73.87 12.43 -35.05
N SER A 2 -73.40 13.59 -34.55
CA SER A 2 -71.97 13.83 -34.28
C SER A 2 -71.67 13.66 -32.80
N PRO A 3 -70.66 12.85 -32.41
CA PRO A 3 -70.32 12.65 -31.01
C PRO A 3 -69.67 13.92 -30.44
N THR A 4 -70.28 14.50 -29.42
CA THR A 4 -69.74 15.64 -28.69
C THR A 4 -68.49 15.25 -27.90
N PRO A 5 -67.38 16.01 -27.99
CA PRO A 5 -66.14 15.73 -27.29
C PRO A 5 -66.31 15.87 -25.77
N ARG A 6 -66.05 14.78 -25.04
CA ARG A 6 -66.13 14.74 -23.58
C ARG A 6 -64.82 15.29 -23.02
N HIS A 7 -64.80 16.56 -22.64
CA HIS A 7 -63.68 17.14 -21.91
C HIS A 7 -63.55 16.50 -20.53
N ILE A 8 -62.59 15.57 -20.37
CA ILE A 8 -62.16 15.06 -19.07
C ILE A 8 -61.49 16.23 -18.35
N ARG A 9 -62.24 16.91 -17.49
CA ARG A 9 -61.70 17.94 -16.60
C ARG A 9 -60.76 17.24 -15.61
N GLY A 10 -59.46 17.27 -15.91
CA GLY A 10 -58.42 16.84 -15.00
C GLY A 10 -58.50 17.67 -13.72
N ARG A 11 -58.93 17.04 -12.63
CA ARG A 11 -58.88 17.64 -11.28
C ARG A 11 -57.42 17.95 -10.97
N ARG A 12 -57.03 19.22 -11.08
CA ARG A 12 -55.75 19.69 -10.54
C ARG A 12 -55.85 19.57 -9.02
N ARG A 13 -55.25 18.53 -8.45
CA ARG A 13 -55.11 18.38 -6.99
C ARG A 13 -54.05 19.39 -6.57
N GLY A 14 -54.47 20.50 -5.97
CA GLY A 14 -53.55 21.40 -5.30
C GLY A 14 -52.97 20.68 -4.08
N TYR A 15 -51.65 20.62 -4.00
CA TYR A 15 -50.96 20.17 -2.80
C TYR A 15 -51.38 21.06 -1.63
N THR A 16 -51.80 20.45 -0.54
CA THR A 16 -52.19 21.20 0.64
C THR A 16 -50.95 21.81 1.29
N LEU A 17 -51.08 22.98 1.92
CA LEU A 17 -49.95 23.64 2.61
C LEU A 17 -49.32 22.70 3.67
N ILE A 18 -50.17 21.89 4.34
CA ILE A 18 -49.71 20.88 5.29
C ILE A 18 -48.86 19.78 4.64
N GLU A 19 -49.16 19.37 3.41
CA GLU A 19 -48.41 18.35 2.68
C GLU A 19 -47.01 18.85 2.30
N LEU A 20 -46.87 20.13 1.92
CA LEU A 20 -45.58 20.76 1.68
C LEU A 20 -44.74 20.82 2.96
N VAL A 21 -45.34 21.21 4.10
CA VAL A 21 -44.64 21.28 5.39
C VAL A 21 -44.15 19.89 5.82
N VAL A 22 -45.00 18.86 5.71
CA VAL A 22 -44.62 17.48 6.04
C VAL A 22 -43.49 16.98 5.12
N ALA A 23 -43.54 17.28 3.82
CA ALA A 23 -42.48 16.91 2.88
C ALA A 23 -41.15 17.61 3.23
N MET A 24 -41.18 18.89 3.60
CA MET A 24 -39.99 19.63 4.02
C MET A 24 -39.41 19.09 5.33
N THR A 25 -40.25 18.75 6.31
CA THR A 25 -39.81 18.15 7.57
C THR A 25 -39.21 16.76 7.34
N ALA A 26 -39.82 15.93 6.49
CA ALA A 26 -39.26 14.61 6.16
C ALA A 26 -37.90 14.77 5.44
N GLY A 27 -37.80 15.71 4.50
CA GLY A 27 -36.54 16.01 3.80
C GLY A 27 -35.43 16.47 4.73
N SER A 28 -35.72 17.35 5.70
CA SER A 28 -34.71 17.82 6.65
C SER A 28 -34.19 16.70 7.55
N VAL A 29 -35.07 15.80 8.02
CA VAL A 29 -34.67 14.62 8.81
C VAL A 29 -33.75 13.71 8.00
N ILE A 30 -34.06 13.46 6.73
CA ILE A 30 -33.22 12.63 5.85
C ILE A 30 -31.83 13.24 5.67
N ILE A 31 -31.74 14.55 5.42
CA ILE A 31 -30.45 15.25 5.24
C ILE A 31 -29.60 15.12 6.51
N VAL A 32 -30.19 15.30 7.69
CA VAL A 32 -29.48 15.14 8.98
C VAL A 32 -29.01 13.70 9.16
N ALA A 33 -29.86 12.71 8.85
CA ALA A 33 -29.49 11.30 8.94
C ALA A 33 -28.33 10.93 7.99
N MET A 34 -28.34 11.43 6.75
CA MET A 34 -27.26 11.24 5.79
C MET A 34 -25.95 11.89 6.27
N GLY A 35 -26.02 13.09 6.84
CA GLY A 35 -24.87 13.76 7.44
C GLY A 35 -24.22 12.90 8.54
N GLY A 36 -25.04 12.35 9.45
CA GLY A 36 -24.57 11.45 10.50
C GLY A 36 -23.94 10.17 9.96
N ALA A 37 -24.55 9.55 8.94
CA ALA A 37 -24.01 8.34 8.31
C ALA A 37 -22.65 8.59 7.63
N LEU A 38 -22.49 9.73 6.95
CA LEU A 38 -21.21 10.12 6.32
C LEU A 38 -20.12 10.38 7.36
N THR A 39 -20.45 11.06 8.48
CA THR A 39 -19.51 11.25 9.59
C THR A 39 -19.07 9.93 10.19
N LEU A 40 -20.00 9.00 10.41
CA LEU A 40 -19.67 7.66 10.93
C LEU A 40 -18.80 6.87 9.93
N ALA A 41 -19.10 6.95 8.64
CA ALA A 41 -18.30 6.32 7.60
C ALA A 41 -16.88 6.91 7.53
N SER A 42 -16.71 8.20 7.79
CA SER A 42 -15.40 8.85 7.80
C SER A 42 -14.49 8.36 8.94
N PHE A 43 -15.08 7.97 10.08
CA PHE A 43 -14.33 7.34 11.18
C PHE A 43 -13.96 5.88 10.92
N ALA A 44 -14.59 5.23 9.94
CA ALA A 44 -14.27 3.88 9.53
C ALA A 44 -13.19 3.83 8.44
N LEU A 45 -12.77 4.98 7.89
CA LEU A 45 -11.69 5.04 6.93
C LEU A 45 -10.36 4.83 7.67
N PRO A 46 -9.53 3.87 7.22
CA PRO A 46 -8.23 3.66 7.81
C PRO A 46 -7.40 4.95 7.76
N THR A 47 -6.95 5.42 8.91
CA THR A 47 -5.93 6.47 8.94
C THR A 47 -4.56 5.87 8.62
N ALA A 48 -3.67 6.64 8.00
CA ALA A 48 -2.31 6.16 7.66
C ALA A 48 -1.52 5.70 8.89
N ASP A 49 -1.88 6.21 10.08
CA ASP A 49 -1.25 5.83 11.36
C ASP A 49 -1.81 4.55 11.97
N GLU A 50 -2.78 3.89 11.33
CA GLU A 50 -3.30 2.62 11.83
C GLU A 50 -2.26 1.50 11.71
N PRO A 51 -2.04 0.72 12.79
CA PRO A 51 -1.11 -0.41 12.75
C PRO A 51 -1.38 -1.39 11.61
N ALA A 52 -2.65 -1.58 11.23
CA ALA A 52 -3.02 -2.46 10.13
C ALA A 52 -2.53 -1.96 8.76
N VAL A 53 -2.54 -0.64 8.53
CA VAL A 53 -2.00 -0.02 7.31
C VAL A 53 -0.49 -0.21 7.28
N ARG A 54 0.20 0.09 8.38
CA ARG A 54 1.66 -0.12 8.51
C ARG A 54 2.06 -1.58 8.27
N ILE A 55 1.36 -2.54 8.87
CA ILE A 55 1.60 -3.98 8.65
C ILE A 55 1.45 -4.34 7.17
N ARG A 56 0.41 -3.83 6.50
CA ARG A 56 0.20 -4.08 5.07
C ARG A 56 1.34 -3.51 4.24
N GLU A 57 1.73 -2.26 4.47
CA GLU A 57 2.83 -1.62 3.75
C GLU A 57 4.16 -2.34 3.97
N ALA A 58 4.47 -2.79 5.20
CA ALA A 58 5.64 -3.62 5.50
C ALA A 58 5.65 -4.89 4.66
N ASN A 59 4.51 -5.60 4.62
CA ASN A 59 4.37 -6.84 3.87
C ASN A 59 4.46 -6.62 2.36
N ASP A 60 3.93 -5.51 1.85
CA ASP A 60 4.03 -5.15 0.43
C ASP A 60 5.49 -4.85 0.05
N ALA A 61 6.23 -4.12 0.91
CA ALA A 61 7.65 -3.86 0.74
C ALA A 61 8.49 -5.15 0.81
N LEU A 62 8.29 -6.00 1.83
CA LEU A 62 8.97 -7.29 1.95
C LEU A 62 8.66 -8.23 0.79
N SER A 63 7.41 -8.26 0.31
CA SER A 63 7.02 -9.06 -0.85
C SER A 63 7.73 -8.60 -2.12
N LEU A 64 7.93 -7.29 -2.29
CA LEU A 64 8.71 -6.76 -3.40
C LEU A 64 10.18 -7.15 -3.31
N ILE A 65 10.80 -6.99 -2.14
CA ILE A 65 12.20 -7.38 -1.90
C ILE A 65 12.36 -8.88 -2.13
N ALA A 66 11.44 -9.70 -1.62
CA ALA A 66 11.47 -11.15 -1.79
C ALA A 66 11.38 -11.57 -3.26
N ARG A 67 10.54 -10.90 -4.06
CA ARG A 67 10.49 -11.15 -5.51
C ARG A 67 11.80 -10.79 -6.20
N ASP A 68 12.39 -9.65 -5.88
CA ASP A 68 13.68 -9.24 -6.46
C ASP A 68 14.81 -10.20 -6.03
N VAL A 69 14.87 -10.61 -4.75
CA VAL A 69 15.85 -11.60 -4.24
C VAL A 69 15.69 -12.97 -4.90
N ALA A 70 14.45 -13.43 -5.09
CA ALA A 70 14.19 -14.74 -5.68
C ALA A 70 14.79 -14.86 -7.09
N VAL A 71 14.75 -13.79 -7.88
CA VAL A 71 15.25 -13.77 -9.28
C VAL A 71 16.68 -13.23 -9.41
N ALA A 72 17.31 -12.80 -8.32
CA ALA A 72 18.63 -12.21 -8.37
C ALA A 72 19.71 -13.22 -8.75
N SER A 73 20.63 -12.78 -9.61
CA SER A 73 21.83 -13.53 -10.02
C SER A 73 23.03 -13.28 -9.10
N GLY A 74 22.99 -12.21 -8.32
CA GLY A 74 24.02 -11.85 -7.35
C GLY A 74 23.47 -10.92 -6.27
N TYR A 75 24.16 -10.86 -5.13
CA TYR A 75 23.83 -9.92 -4.05
C TYR A 75 25.08 -9.49 -3.29
N SER A 76 25.04 -8.30 -2.69
CA SER A 76 26.00 -7.85 -1.68
C SER A 76 25.28 -7.14 -0.54
N ILE A 77 25.79 -7.34 0.67
CA ILE A 77 25.26 -6.75 1.89
C ILE A 77 26.33 -5.79 2.44
N THR A 78 25.97 -4.52 2.62
CA THR A 78 26.89 -3.48 3.09
C THR A 78 26.26 -2.69 4.24
N GLY A 79 27.03 -1.78 4.86
CA GLY A 79 26.52 -0.87 5.88
C GLY A 79 25.95 -1.57 7.11
N SER A 80 26.69 -2.52 7.70
CA SER A 80 26.25 -3.27 8.90
C SER A 80 24.87 -3.96 8.73
N LYS A 81 24.64 -4.57 7.55
CA LYS A 81 23.41 -5.30 7.19
C LYS A 81 22.19 -4.43 6.85
N GLN A 82 22.37 -3.13 6.67
CA GLN A 82 21.28 -2.18 6.40
C GLN A 82 21.14 -1.85 4.90
N THR A 83 22.10 -2.27 4.09
CA THR A 83 22.05 -2.06 2.64
C THR A 83 22.15 -3.39 1.93
N LEU A 84 21.16 -3.69 1.08
CA LEU A 84 21.14 -4.84 0.19
C LEU A 84 21.23 -4.38 -1.25
N VAL A 85 22.27 -4.80 -1.96
CA VAL A 85 22.40 -4.58 -3.40
C VAL A 85 22.19 -5.91 -4.10
N LEU A 86 21.32 -5.93 -5.11
CA LEU A 86 20.98 -7.09 -5.92
C LEU A 86 21.39 -6.85 -7.36
N THR A 87 21.95 -7.87 -7.98
CA THR A 87 22.11 -7.95 -9.43
C THR A 87 20.97 -8.79 -9.98
N LEU A 88 20.16 -8.20 -10.84
CA LEU A 88 18.95 -8.81 -11.39
C LEU A 88 19.15 -9.03 -12.90
N PRO A 89 18.46 -10.02 -13.50
CA PRO A 89 18.41 -10.13 -14.95
C PRO A 89 17.91 -8.84 -15.58
N ASP A 90 18.32 -8.58 -16.83
CA ASP A 90 17.82 -7.44 -17.61
C ASP A 90 16.28 -7.49 -17.68
N ARG A 91 15.62 -6.40 -17.30
CA ARG A 91 14.15 -6.26 -17.31
C ARG A 91 13.66 -5.11 -18.17
N ASP A 92 14.55 -4.20 -18.57
CA ASP A 92 14.21 -2.99 -19.31
C ASP A 92 14.85 -2.93 -20.70
N ASP A 93 15.47 -4.03 -21.15
CA ASP A 93 16.08 -4.17 -22.48
C ASP A 93 17.26 -3.21 -22.66
N SER A 94 18.02 -2.99 -21.58
CA SER A 94 19.18 -2.09 -21.56
C SER A 94 20.51 -2.77 -21.88
N ASP A 95 20.49 -4.01 -22.37
CA ASP A 95 21.64 -4.85 -22.72
C ASP A 95 22.58 -5.10 -21.51
N GLY A 96 22.01 -5.24 -20.31
CA GLY A 96 22.79 -5.36 -19.09
C GLY A 96 22.01 -5.88 -17.89
N ALA A 97 22.74 -6.40 -16.89
CA ALA A 97 22.12 -6.77 -15.62
C ALA A 97 21.70 -5.52 -14.83
N ASP A 98 20.46 -5.53 -14.34
CA ASP A 98 19.92 -4.52 -13.45
C ASP A 98 20.65 -4.53 -12.10
N THR A 99 20.89 -3.35 -11.53
CA THR A 99 21.40 -3.24 -10.15
C THR A 99 20.38 -2.54 -9.27
N VAL A 100 19.74 -3.30 -8.39
CA VAL A 100 18.75 -2.77 -7.45
C VAL A 100 19.36 -2.64 -6.06
N ARG A 101 19.34 -1.44 -5.49
CA ARG A 101 19.78 -1.17 -4.12
C ARG A 101 18.57 -0.91 -3.22
N TYR A 102 18.50 -1.64 -2.11
CA TYR A 102 17.64 -1.38 -0.98
C TYR A 102 18.46 -0.78 0.14
N ASP A 103 18.06 0.40 0.59
CA ASP A 103 18.82 1.13 1.60
C ASP A 103 17.91 1.84 2.60
N LEU A 104 18.35 1.85 3.85
CA LEU A 104 17.69 2.56 4.93
C LEU A 104 18.29 3.96 5.03
N ILE A 105 17.60 4.96 4.49
CA ILE A 105 18.06 6.34 4.59
C ILE A 105 17.24 7.11 5.62
N LYS A 106 17.83 8.17 6.20
CA LYS A 106 17.15 9.05 7.16
C LYS A 106 16.99 10.49 6.65
N PRO A 107 16.20 10.73 5.59
CA PRO A 107 15.95 12.08 5.09
C PRO A 107 15.12 12.88 6.10
N ALA A 108 15.60 14.07 6.46
CA ALA A 108 14.86 15.03 7.31
C ALA A 108 14.29 14.46 8.63
N GLY A 109 14.89 13.38 9.16
CA GLY A 109 14.46 12.73 10.40
C GLY A 109 13.48 11.57 10.23
N GLU A 110 12.89 11.39 9.05
CA GLU A 110 12.08 10.23 8.70
C GLU A 110 12.99 9.14 8.13
N VAL A 111 12.77 7.89 8.53
CA VAL A 111 13.56 6.78 8.02
C VAL A 111 12.76 6.08 6.93
N VAL A 112 13.36 5.96 5.75
CA VAL A 112 12.72 5.49 4.52
C VAL A 112 13.51 4.33 3.95
N LEU A 113 12.81 3.27 3.57
CA LEU A 113 13.40 2.21 2.74
C LEU A 113 13.27 2.60 1.28
N ILE A 114 14.40 2.72 0.60
CA ILE A 114 14.47 3.15 -0.79
C ILE A 114 14.89 2.00 -1.69
N ARG A 115 14.26 1.91 -2.85
CA ARG A 115 14.70 1.09 -3.98
C ARG A 115 15.27 2.00 -5.05
N SER A 116 16.53 1.80 -5.44
CA SER A 116 17.11 2.49 -6.60
C SER A 116 17.57 1.50 -7.68
N ASN A 117 17.39 1.87 -8.95
CA ASN A 117 17.95 1.19 -10.13
C ASN A 117 18.53 2.27 -11.06
N GLY A 118 19.85 2.45 -11.03
CA GLY A 118 20.52 3.54 -11.73
C GLY A 118 20.03 4.93 -11.24
N ALA A 119 19.44 5.72 -12.12
CA ALA A 119 18.92 7.06 -11.81
C ALA A 119 17.49 7.06 -11.23
N TYR A 120 16.81 5.92 -11.24
CA TYR A 120 15.45 5.81 -10.72
C TYR A 120 15.47 5.49 -9.23
N GLU A 121 14.81 6.32 -8.43
CA GLU A 121 14.68 6.16 -6.98
C GLU A 121 13.19 6.11 -6.60
N ARG A 122 12.82 5.12 -5.78
CA ARG A 122 11.45 4.95 -5.29
C ARG A 122 11.44 4.70 -3.79
N HIS A 123 10.68 5.50 -3.05
CA HIS A 123 10.35 5.25 -1.66
C HIS A 123 9.37 4.08 -1.56
N LEU A 124 9.70 3.06 -0.78
CA LEU A 124 8.84 1.91 -0.58
C LEU A 124 7.92 2.10 0.62
N ILE A 125 8.50 2.51 1.75
CA ILE A 125 7.81 2.66 3.02
C ILE A 125 8.55 3.67 3.89
N THR A 126 7.80 4.40 4.70
CA THR A 126 8.32 5.36 5.67
C THR A 126 8.18 4.87 7.11
N GLY A 127 8.72 5.63 8.06
CA GLY A 127 8.66 5.27 9.48
C GLY A 127 9.41 3.98 9.83
N VAL A 128 10.44 3.61 9.05
CA VAL A 128 11.16 2.35 9.29
C VAL A 128 12.08 2.49 10.51
N GLY A 129 11.85 1.71 11.56
CA GLY A 129 12.72 1.68 12.74
C GLY A 129 14.04 0.95 12.47
N SER A 130 13.98 -0.19 11.79
CA SER A 130 15.17 -0.96 11.40
C SER A 130 14.94 -1.78 10.14
N PHE A 131 16.03 -2.02 9.40
CA PHE A 131 16.09 -2.92 8.26
C PHE A 131 17.38 -3.72 8.37
N GLN A 132 17.28 -5.05 8.40
CA GLN A 132 18.40 -5.95 8.54
C GLN A 132 18.31 -7.08 7.52
N VAL A 133 19.45 -7.39 6.90
CA VAL A 133 19.58 -8.50 5.95
C VAL A 133 20.71 -9.41 6.38
N ASP A 134 20.36 -10.69 6.55
CA ASP A 134 21.26 -11.75 6.94
C ASP A 134 21.33 -12.83 5.88
N ALA A 135 22.54 -13.16 5.45
CA ALA A 135 22.76 -14.32 4.59
C ALA A 135 22.76 -15.59 5.46
N ILE A 136 21.80 -16.47 5.19
CA ILE A 136 21.72 -17.79 5.81
C ILE A 136 22.12 -18.80 4.73
N THR A 137 23.33 -19.33 4.84
CA THR A 137 23.80 -20.42 3.96
C THR A 137 23.97 -21.68 4.78
N PRO A 138 22.99 -22.60 4.80
CA PRO A 138 23.20 -23.94 5.33
C PRO A 138 24.19 -24.70 4.44
N ALA A 139 25.05 -25.53 5.02
CA ALA A 139 26.14 -26.21 4.32
C ALA A 139 25.71 -27.01 3.06
N ASP A 140 24.45 -27.47 3.00
CA ASP A 140 23.90 -28.30 1.93
C ASP A 140 22.67 -27.68 1.22
N ARG A 141 22.41 -26.37 1.37
CA ARG A 141 21.23 -25.72 0.76
C ARG A 141 21.61 -24.55 -0.13
N ARG A 142 20.65 -24.16 -0.97
CA ARG A 142 20.69 -22.89 -1.70
C ARG A 142 20.85 -21.74 -0.71
N PRO A 143 21.58 -20.68 -1.07
CA PRO A 143 21.68 -19.52 -0.21
C PRO A 143 20.29 -18.89 -0.03
N SER A 144 19.98 -18.56 1.21
CA SER A 144 18.76 -17.88 1.61
C SER A 144 19.11 -16.54 2.26
N LEU A 145 18.25 -15.55 2.08
CA LEU A 145 18.34 -14.28 2.82
C LEU A 145 17.22 -14.23 3.85
N LEU A 146 17.57 -13.93 5.10
CA LEU A 146 16.64 -13.50 6.14
C LEU A 146 16.58 -11.97 6.09
N ILE A 147 15.38 -11.45 5.91
CA ILE A 147 15.12 -10.02 5.79
C ILE A 147 14.16 -9.64 6.89
N GLU A 148 14.59 -8.74 7.74
CA GLU A 148 13.81 -8.21 8.85
C GLU A 148 13.57 -6.72 8.63
N LEU A 149 12.31 -6.32 8.71
CA LEU A 149 11.85 -4.94 8.59
C LEU A 149 11.02 -4.61 9.82
N THR A 150 11.45 -3.61 10.58
CA THR A 150 10.66 -3.06 11.68
C THR A 150 10.18 -1.67 11.32
N ILE A 151 8.88 -1.43 11.39
CA ILE A 151 8.26 -0.11 11.29
C ILE A 151 8.09 0.43 12.70
N ALA A 152 8.62 1.63 12.92
CA ALA A 152 8.49 2.36 14.17
C ALA A 152 7.05 2.84 14.36
N GLY A 153 6.52 2.68 15.58
CA GLY A 153 5.21 3.20 15.96
C GLY A 153 4.73 2.63 17.29
N PRO A 154 3.58 3.07 17.82
CA PRO A 154 2.93 2.40 18.94
C PRO A 154 1.79 1.49 18.46
N PRO A 155 1.89 0.15 18.57
CA PRO A 155 3.11 -0.62 18.83
C PRO A 155 4.04 -0.68 17.60
N ASP A 156 5.32 -0.99 17.85
CA ASP A 156 6.28 -1.25 16.78
C ASP A 156 5.81 -2.52 16.04
N VAL A 157 6.00 -2.53 14.73
CA VAL A 157 5.59 -3.64 13.87
C VAL A 157 6.82 -4.24 13.22
N THR A 158 7.17 -5.47 13.60
CA THR A 158 8.24 -6.24 12.95
C THR A 158 7.64 -7.24 11.98
N ALA A 159 8.13 -7.21 10.74
CA ALA A 159 7.82 -8.17 9.71
C ALA A 159 9.13 -8.85 9.25
N THR A 160 9.09 -10.17 9.11
CA THR A 160 10.25 -10.98 8.80
C THR A 160 9.92 -11.91 7.63
N THR A 161 10.82 -12.01 6.67
CA THR A 161 10.70 -12.96 5.56
C THR A 161 12.02 -13.69 5.33
N THR A 162 11.94 -14.95 4.93
CA THR A 162 13.09 -15.74 4.49
C THR A 162 12.88 -16.11 3.04
N VAL A 163 13.88 -15.84 2.21
CA VAL A 163 13.77 -15.98 0.75
C VAL A 163 14.92 -16.83 0.25
N GLU A 164 14.60 -17.92 -0.44
CA GLU A 164 15.59 -18.74 -1.14
C GLU A 164 15.90 -18.12 -2.51
N MET A 165 17.17 -18.08 -2.87
CA MET A 165 17.60 -17.60 -4.18
C MET A 165 17.49 -18.72 -5.23
N LEU A 166 17.00 -18.39 -6.43
CA LEU A 166 16.88 -19.38 -7.52
C LEU A 166 18.23 -19.76 -8.12
N ALA A 167 19.14 -18.79 -8.24
CA ALA A 167 20.50 -19.00 -8.73
C ALA A 167 21.47 -19.34 -7.59
N ASN A 168 22.67 -19.82 -7.93
CA ASN A 168 23.80 -19.84 -7.01
C ASN A 168 24.49 -18.47 -7.13
N PRO A 169 24.10 -17.45 -6.34
CA PRO A 169 24.68 -16.13 -6.43
C PRO A 169 26.18 -16.19 -6.16
N THR A 170 26.93 -15.47 -6.98
CA THR A 170 28.30 -15.14 -6.64
C THR A 170 28.24 -14.11 -5.51
N SER A 171 28.57 -14.53 -4.28
CA SER A 171 28.72 -13.59 -3.17
C SER A 171 29.99 -12.78 -3.40
N THR A 172 29.83 -11.47 -3.58
CA THR A 172 30.92 -10.50 -3.57
C THR A 172 31.06 -9.96 -2.14
N ASN A 173 32.13 -10.40 -1.45
CA ASN A 173 32.57 -9.84 -0.17
C ASN A 173 33.11 -8.42 -0.33
#